data_AF-A0A8S9XJE0-F1
#
_entry.id   AF-A0A8S9XJE0-F1
#
_cell.length_a   1.000
_cell.length_b   1.000
_cell.length_c   1.000
_cell.angle_alpha   90.00
_cell.angle_beta   90.00
_cell.angle_gamma   90.00
#
_symmetry.space_group_name_H-M   'P 1'
#
loop_
_entity.id
_entity.type
_entity.pdbx_description
1 polymer ?
#
loop_
_entity_poly.entity_id
_entity_poly.type
_entity_poly.pdbx_seq_one_letter_code
_entity_poly.pdbx_strand_id
1 'polypeptide(L)'
;MPYCAIYGCTNHNQNSTVKFYTFPKDKALCQKWKHLCYREDHINVRTATICSVHFSSDSFDTPLKYKLLNYRPKNLRDLKKDAIPSLHLPRPQRKECKSSRENRMERKEQRGLLKNILIESNLKSTFQNSEPSSTHSDEDNESRQDLSLTPINSRAEDGQMIVLMTSVNEEITSLKEENRQLKTANDILVQTNQELKYENQSLRSELENLKTYISTEVNNKIHESLSRIFTPGQITSLLSQQQPKKILWKNDDIASAISLRSISSKCYRYLRIKLHYPLPAPSTLRKWIARIEFSPGILHNVLTIMKNKSNKADNFRKIVALSFDEMSLSKLMDFDTKKEMVIGPHNNVQVVFVRAINANWKQPIFYNFDEAMKRDVLFDIINSVERAGFHVISITSDMGPGNRALWRELNISPSNCSFSNPFDDKRPIFVFADAPHLLKLARNHFVTKGFTFDDKVASKDCLLEMLDQAAKHDLKVPFKLTESQIFVSDKQRVKTAAQLFSHANAKALEYYGQRNLLDKNSTSWEPTAEVLLKFNNWFDVFNSSIPHTSQIEKNGYGLNMIQQNQIINEMLCLMERLQVRGSKASQQFFSNLKKIEEPKRKEPKNKKKKKRENDMESEEDVISDW
;
A
#
# COMPACT_ATOMS: atom_id res chain seq x y z
N MET A 1 -30.41 18.02 2.18
CA MET A 1 -30.13 16.98 1.15
C MET A 1 -30.55 17.52 -0.21
N PRO A 2 -29.79 17.29 -1.29
CA PRO A 2 -30.14 17.87 -2.59
C PRO A 2 -31.39 17.20 -3.16
N TYR A 3 -32.40 18.01 -3.43
CA TYR A 3 -33.64 17.67 -4.12
C TYR A 3 -33.62 18.32 -5.52
N CYS A 4 -34.41 17.80 -6.46
CA CYS A 4 -34.50 18.37 -7.80
C CYS A 4 -35.10 19.79 -7.74
N ALA A 5 -34.47 20.75 -8.42
CA ALA A 5 -34.87 22.16 -8.39
C ALA A 5 -36.09 22.50 -9.27
N ILE A 6 -36.60 21.56 -10.08
CA ILE A 6 -37.79 21.77 -10.91
C ILE A 6 -39.06 21.62 -10.06
N TYR A 7 -39.95 22.61 -10.15
CA TYR A 7 -41.23 22.62 -9.45
C TYR A 7 -42.05 21.35 -9.76
N GLY A 8 -42.57 20.69 -8.72
CA GLY A 8 -43.36 19.46 -8.85
C GLY A 8 -42.54 18.15 -8.96
N CYS A 9 -41.21 18.19 -9.00
CA CYS A 9 -40.38 16.99 -9.04
C CYS A 9 -40.05 16.46 -7.63
N THR A 10 -40.41 15.20 -7.34
CA THR A 10 -40.18 14.53 -6.04
C THR A 10 -38.86 13.75 -5.95
N ASN A 11 -38.06 13.74 -7.02
CA ASN A 11 -36.77 13.04 -7.05
C ASN A 11 -35.72 13.67 -6.12
N HIS A 12 -35.07 12.81 -5.35
CA HIS A 12 -34.00 13.15 -4.41
C HIS A 12 -32.88 12.10 -4.45
N ASN A 13 -31.72 12.43 -3.88
CA ASN A 13 -30.46 11.68 -4.04
C ASN A 13 -30.44 10.25 -3.42
N GLN A 14 -31.52 9.78 -2.77
CA GLN A 14 -31.61 8.39 -2.28
C GLN A 14 -32.23 7.44 -3.31
N ASN A 15 -32.88 7.95 -4.36
CA ASN A 15 -33.34 7.12 -5.48
C ASN A 15 -32.14 6.72 -6.35
N SER A 16 -31.79 5.44 -6.34
CA SER A 16 -30.57 4.87 -6.97
C SER A 16 -30.54 4.91 -8.51
N THR A 17 -31.59 5.42 -9.15
CA THR A 17 -31.79 5.33 -10.61
C THR A 17 -31.56 6.65 -11.36
N VAL A 18 -31.30 7.77 -10.67
CA VAL A 18 -31.25 9.11 -11.30
C VAL A 18 -30.00 9.88 -10.88
N LYS A 19 -29.31 10.52 -11.85
CA LYS A 19 -28.14 11.39 -11.60
C LYS A 19 -28.58 12.85 -11.47
N PHE A 20 -27.96 13.61 -10.58
CA PHE A 20 -28.24 15.03 -10.35
C PHE A 20 -27.11 15.90 -10.93
N TYR A 21 -27.48 16.97 -11.65
CA TYR A 21 -26.56 17.91 -12.27
C TYR A 21 -26.69 19.29 -11.63
N THR A 22 -25.56 19.93 -11.35
CA THR A 22 -25.50 21.33 -10.88
C THR A 22 -25.73 22.31 -12.01
N PHE A 23 -26.16 23.53 -11.67
CA PHE A 23 -26.35 24.58 -12.66
C PHE A 23 -25.04 24.93 -13.41
N PRO A 24 -25.11 25.23 -14.73
CA PRO A 24 -23.95 25.64 -15.51
C PRO A 24 -23.30 26.93 -14.99
N LYS A 25 -21.98 27.07 -15.23
CA LYS A 25 -21.23 28.30 -14.89
C LYS A 25 -21.51 29.47 -15.83
N ASP A 26 -21.97 29.18 -17.05
CA ASP A 26 -22.36 30.21 -18.01
C ASP A 26 -23.62 30.95 -17.53
N LYS A 27 -23.54 32.28 -17.46
CA LYS A 27 -24.59 33.15 -16.94
C LYS A 27 -25.87 33.07 -17.78
N ALA A 28 -25.74 32.98 -19.11
CA ALA A 28 -26.89 32.93 -20.01
C ALA A 28 -27.63 31.58 -19.88
N LEU A 29 -26.88 30.47 -19.90
CA LEU A 29 -27.45 29.13 -19.75
C LEU A 29 -28.03 28.90 -18.36
N CYS A 30 -27.38 29.41 -17.31
CA CYS A 30 -27.89 29.36 -15.94
C CYS A 30 -29.21 30.12 -15.80
N GLN A 31 -29.38 31.27 -16.46
CA GLN A 31 -30.65 32.01 -16.45
C GLN A 31 -31.77 31.22 -17.14
N LYS A 32 -31.48 30.55 -18.27
CA LYS A 32 -32.43 29.66 -18.93
C LYS A 32 -32.85 28.52 -18.01
N TRP A 33 -31.91 27.86 -17.34
CA TRP A 33 -32.23 26.79 -16.38
C TRP A 33 -33.08 27.29 -15.21
N LYS A 34 -32.81 28.50 -14.68
CA LYS A 34 -33.62 29.11 -13.61
C LYS A 34 -35.06 29.34 -14.05
N HIS A 35 -35.23 29.89 -15.25
CA HIS A 35 -36.55 30.17 -15.81
C HIS A 35 -37.38 28.89 -15.97
N LEU A 36 -36.74 27.80 -16.41
CA LEU A 36 -37.38 26.51 -16.65
C LEU A 36 -37.68 25.72 -15.36
N CYS A 37 -37.15 26.12 -14.21
CA CYS A 37 -37.49 25.48 -12.93
C CYS A 37 -38.91 25.83 -12.43
N TYR A 38 -39.53 26.90 -12.93
CA TYR A 38 -40.88 27.36 -12.54
C TYR A 38 -41.11 27.43 -11.01
N ARG A 39 -40.09 27.79 -10.23
CA ARG A 39 -40.22 28.09 -8.79
C ARG A 39 -40.26 29.59 -8.56
N GLU A 40 -41.15 30.03 -7.67
CA GLU A 40 -41.26 31.44 -7.25
C GLU A 40 -40.19 31.82 -6.22
N ASP A 41 -39.65 30.82 -5.51
CA ASP A 41 -38.58 31.00 -4.51
C ASP A 41 -37.22 31.31 -5.15
N HIS A 42 -36.37 32.05 -4.43
CA HIS A 42 -35.00 32.32 -4.86
C HIS A 42 -34.16 31.03 -4.90
N ILE A 43 -33.93 30.48 -6.09
CA ILE A 43 -33.08 29.30 -6.30
C ILE A 43 -31.60 29.65 -6.08
N ASN A 44 -30.96 29.03 -5.08
CA ASN A 44 -29.51 29.11 -4.89
C ASN A 44 -28.77 28.23 -5.90
N VAL A 45 -28.21 28.87 -6.94
CA VAL A 45 -27.48 28.23 -8.05
C VAL A 45 -26.32 27.35 -7.60
N ARG A 46 -25.70 27.66 -6.44
CA ARG A 46 -24.52 26.92 -5.95
C ARG A 46 -24.87 25.56 -5.37
N THR A 47 -26.10 25.38 -4.88
CA THR A 47 -26.54 24.17 -4.18
C THR A 47 -27.69 23.46 -4.88
N ALA A 48 -28.41 24.14 -5.78
CA ALA A 48 -29.50 23.59 -6.55
C ALA A 48 -28.99 22.59 -7.60
N THR A 49 -29.75 21.52 -7.80
CA THR A 49 -29.45 20.47 -8.79
C THR A 49 -30.71 20.05 -9.53
N ILE A 50 -30.55 19.62 -10.78
CA ILE A 50 -31.64 19.10 -11.62
C ILE A 50 -31.36 17.63 -11.94
N CYS A 51 -32.38 16.77 -11.82
CA CYS A 51 -32.22 15.34 -12.07
C CYS A 51 -32.22 15.00 -13.58
N SER A 52 -31.61 13.87 -13.96
CA SER A 52 -31.42 13.47 -15.36
C SER A 52 -32.70 13.24 -16.16
N VAL A 53 -33.86 13.10 -15.50
CA VAL A 53 -35.18 12.85 -16.15
C VAL A 53 -35.69 14.07 -16.94
N HIS A 54 -35.15 15.25 -16.66
CA HIS A 54 -35.56 16.49 -17.32
C HIS A 54 -34.76 16.82 -18.59
N PHE A 55 -33.79 15.98 -18.95
CA PHE A 55 -32.96 16.16 -20.15
C PHE A 55 -33.27 15.08 -21.19
N SER A 56 -33.31 15.46 -22.47
CA SER A 56 -33.42 14.53 -23.58
C SER A 56 -32.20 13.60 -23.64
N SER A 57 -32.36 12.41 -24.24
CA SER A 57 -31.27 11.47 -24.49
C SER A 57 -30.12 12.09 -25.31
N ASP A 58 -30.43 13.07 -26.17
CA ASP A 58 -29.46 13.72 -27.05
C ASP A 58 -28.60 14.79 -26.33
N SER A 59 -29.00 15.17 -25.12
CA SER A 59 -28.30 16.13 -24.28
C SER A 59 -27.11 15.52 -23.54
N PHE A 60 -26.86 14.21 -23.68
CA PHE A 60 -25.75 13.51 -23.05
C PHE A 60 -24.61 13.27 -24.04
N ASP A 61 -23.38 13.52 -23.59
CA ASP A 61 -22.17 13.20 -24.34
C ASP A 61 -21.72 11.76 -24.09
N THR A 62 -21.27 11.10 -25.16
CA THR A 62 -20.47 9.87 -25.07
C THR A 62 -19.01 10.24 -25.33
N PRO A 63 -18.12 10.20 -24.31
CA PRO A 63 -16.71 10.52 -24.49
C PRO A 63 -16.05 9.70 -25.60
N LEU A 64 -15.16 10.33 -26.37
CA LEU A 64 -14.47 9.73 -27.53
C LEU A 64 -13.77 8.41 -27.18
N LYS A 65 -13.18 8.34 -25.97
CA LYS A 65 -12.57 7.13 -25.38
C LYS A 65 -13.49 5.90 -25.45
N TYR A 66 -14.77 6.07 -25.16
CA TYR A 66 -15.73 4.96 -25.14
C TYR A 66 -16.25 4.60 -26.53
N LYS A 67 -16.32 5.59 -27.44
CA LYS A 67 -16.61 5.35 -28.87
C LYS A 67 -15.50 4.52 -29.53
N LEU A 68 -14.24 4.83 -29.24
CA LEU A 68 -13.07 4.11 -29.77
C LEU A 68 -12.93 2.70 -29.20
N LEU A 69 -13.33 2.48 -27.95
CA LEU A 69 -13.27 1.17 -27.27
C LEU A 69 -14.50 0.29 -27.48
N ASN A 70 -15.48 0.74 -28.30
CA ASN A 70 -16.77 0.09 -28.51
C ASN A 70 -17.47 -0.40 -27.21
N TYR A 71 -17.33 0.40 -26.15
CA TYR A 71 -17.72 0.05 -24.78
C TYR A 71 -18.66 1.11 -24.21
N ARG A 72 -19.86 0.73 -23.73
CA ARG A 72 -20.84 1.65 -23.12
C ARG A 72 -21.21 1.22 -21.70
N PRO A 73 -20.69 1.89 -20.66
CA PRO A 73 -21.12 1.64 -19.28
C PRO A 73 -22.56 2.13 -19.06
N LYS A 74 -23.39 1.32 -18.39
CA LYS A 74 -24.84 1.57 -18.17
C LYS A 74 -25.18 2.90 -17.47
N ASN A 75 -24.22 3.50 -16.76
CA ASN A 75 -24.43 4.69 -15.94
C ASN A 75 -23.67 5.94 -16.41
N LEU A 76 -23.13 5.93 -17.63
CA LEU A 76 -22.43 7.09 -18.17
C LEU A 76 -23.45 8.07 -18.79
N ARG A 77 -23.85 9.07 -18.00
CA ARG A 77 -24.64 10.21 -18.46
C ARG A 77 -23.88 11.46 -18.03
N ASP A 78 -23.04 11.99 -18.90
CA ASP A 78 -22.44 13.31 -18.71
C ASP A 78 -23.15 14.27 -19.63
N LEU A 79 -23.55 15.42 -19.08
CA LEU A 79 -24.38 16.38 -19.79
C LEU A 79 -23.51 17.27 -20.69
N LYS A 80 -23.95 17.51 -21.92
CA LYS A 80 -23.31 18.47 -22.83
C LYS A 80 -23.27 19.87 -22.20
N LYS A 81 -22.27 20.66 -22.59
CA LYS A 81 -22.05 22.02 -22.04
C LYS A 81 -23.18 23.01 -22.37
N ASP A 82 -23.94 22.75 -23.43
CA ASP A 82 -25.05 23.55 -23.96
C ASP A 82 -26.43 22.93 -23.65
N ALA A 83 -26.49 21.84 -22.91
CA ALA A 83 -27.73 21.14 -22.62
C ALA A 83 -28.72 21.98 -21.78
N ILE A 84 -30.00 21.87 -22.12
CA ILE A 84 -31.10 22.57 -21.45
C ILE A 84 -32.17 21.55 -21.02
N PRO A 85 -32.72 21.64 -19.79
CA PRO A 85 -33.86 20.82 -19.38
C PRO A 85 -35.05 21.10 -20.27
N SER A 86 -35.60 20.08 -20.91
CA SER A 86 -36.68 20.20 -21.90
C SER A 86 -37.86 19.28 -21.61
N LEU A 87 -37.67 18.27 -20.74
CA LEU A 87 -38.68 17.25 -20.47
C LEU A 87 -39.27 17.40 -19.06
N HIS A 88 -40.57 17.08 -18.94
CA HIS A 88 -41.33 17.09 -17.67
C HIS A 88 -41.32 18.44 -16.95
N LEU A 89 -41.49 19.55 -17.70
CA LEU A 89 -41.59 20.90 -17.15
C LEU A 89 -43.06 21.25 -16.81
N PRO A 90 -43.32 22.03 -15.73
CA PRO A 90 -44.67 22.49 -15.37
C PRO A 90 -45.33 23.33 -16.47
N ARG A 91 -46.64 23.14 -16.70
CA ARG A 91 -47.41 24.00 -17.61
C ARG A 91 -47.74 25.34 -16.92
N PRO A 92 -47.56 26.50 -17.58
CA PRO A 92 -47.90 27.79 -17.00
C PRO A 92 -49.43 27.98 -16.91
N GLN A 93 -49.97 28.11 -15.70
CA GLN A 93 -51.29 28.72 -15.48
C GLN A 93 -51.13 30.25 -15.41
N ARG A 94 -51.99 30.99 -16.12
CA ARG A 94 -52.04 32.46 -16.13
C ARG A 94 -52.31 32.99 -14.71
N LYS A 95 -51.46 33.91 -14.22
CA LYS A 95 -51.68 34.64 -12.96
C LYS A 95 -52.47 35.93 -13.21
N GLU A 96 -53.54 36.14 -12.46
CA GLU A 96 -54.13 37.46 -12.24
C GLU A 96 -53.19 38.30 -11.36
N CYS A 97 -53.02 39.58 -11.71
CA CYS A 97 -52.01 40.47 -11.15
C CYS A 97 -52.58 41.28 -9.98
N LYS A 98 -51.97 41.20 -8.78
CA LYS A 98 -52.27 42.11 -7.66
C LYS A 98 -51.58 43.47 -7.83
N SER A 99 -52.23 44.53 -7.35
CA SER A 99 -51.89 45.92 -7.70
C SER A 99 -50.69 46.47 -6.91
N SER A 100 -49.99 47.42 -7.53
CA SER A 100 -48.78 48.07 -7.02
C SER A 100 -48.94 48.85 -5.70
N ARG A 101 -50.16 48.99 -5.15
CA ARG A 101 -50.43 49.64 -3.85
C ARG A 101 -50.19 48.70 -2.66
N GLU A 102 -50.54 47.43 -2.77
CA GLU A 102 -50.35 46.45 -1.68
C GLU A 102 -48.86 46.21 -1.42
N ASN A 103 -48.06 46.05 -2.48
CA ASN A 103 -46.60 45.93 -2.39
C ASN A 103 -45.89 47.16 -1.76
N ARG A 104 -46.54 48.33 -1.76
CA ARG A 104 -45.98 49.57 -1.20
C ARG A 104 -46.27 49.70 0.30
N MET A 105 -47.40 49.16 0.76
CA MET A 105 -47.78 49.14 2.17
C MET A 105 -46.94 48.13 2.96
N GLU A 106 -46.75 46.91 2.45
CA GLU A 106 -45.90 45.88 3.08
C GLU A 106 -44.44 46.33 3.23
N ARG A 107 -43.88 47.07 2.25
CA ARG A 107 -42.51 47.61 2.34
C ARG A 107 -42.37 48.72 3.39
N LYS A 108 -43.46 49.43 3.71
CA LYS A 108 -43.47 50.48 4.74
C LYS A 108 -43.56 49.86 6.14
N GLU A 109 -44.37 48.81 6.30
CA GLU A 109 -44.44 48.00 7.52
C GLU A 109 -43.11 47.29 7.84
N GLN A 110 -42.49 46.63 6.84
CA GLN A 110 -41.20 45.96 7.01
C GLN A 110 -40.06 46.93 7.38
N ARG A 111 -40.11 48.17 6.90
CA ARG A 111 -39.16 49.23 7.30
C ARG A 111 -39.38 49.76 8.72
N GLY A 112 -40.63 49.80 9.19
CA GLY A 112 -40.96 50.14 10.58
C GLY A 112 -40.44 49.08 11.56
N LEU A 113 -40.65 47.80 11.24
CA LEU A 113 -40.15 46.66 12.03
C LEU A 113 -38.61 46.62 12.11
N LEU A 114 -37.91 46.88 11.00
CA LEU A 114 -36.44 46.94 10.98
C LEU A 114 -35.88 48.09 11.84
N LYS A 115 -36.57 49.24 11.91
CA LYS A 115 -36.16 50.37 12.76
C LYS A 115 -36.28 50.04 14.24
N ASN A 116 -37.31 49.31 14.64
CA ASN A 116 -37.52 48.93 16.04
C ASN A 116 -36.50 47.87 16.52
N ILE A 117 -36.13 46.93 15.66
CA ILE A 117 -35.11 45.89 15.97
C ILE A 117 -33.70 46.48 16.12
N LEU A 118 -33.38 47.54 15.37
CA LEU A 118 -32.11 48.28 15.50
C LEU A 118 -32.01 49.11 16.79
N ILE A 119 -33.15 49.52 17.37
CA ILE A 119 -33.19 50.26 18.63
C ILE A 119 -33.06 49.30 19.83
N GLU A 120 -33.70 48.12 19.78
CA GLU A 120 -33.61 47.11 20.85
C GLU A 120 -32.22 46.45 20.97
N SER A 121 -31.45 46.38 19.88
CA SER A 121 -30.10 45.79 19.88
C SER A 121 -29.03 46.70 20.48
N ASN A 122 -29.22 48.03 20.47
CA ASN A 122 -28.30 48.99 21.08
C ASN A 122 -28.48 49.16 22.60
N LEU A 123 -29.55 48.61 23.20
CA LEU A 123 -29.80 48.71 24.65
C LEU A 123 -29.23 47.55 25.48
N LYS A 124 -28.74 46.47 24.85
CA LYS A 124 -28.20 45.29 25.55
C LYS A 124 -26.67 45.18 25.60
N SER A 125 -25.91 46.09 24.98
CA SER A 125 -24.45 46.01 24.89
C SER A 125 -23.67 46.95 25.83
N THR A 126 -24.31 47.66 26.76
CA THR A 126 -23.63 48.65 27.62
C THR A 126 -23.63 48.24 29.10
N PHE A 127 -23.08 47.08 29.42
CA PHE A 127 -22.63 46.74 30.78
C PHE A 127 -21.44 45.78 30.68
N GLN A 128 -20.23 46.33 30.55
CA GLN A 128 -19.03 45.99 31.31
C GLN A 128 -17.77 46.62 30.67
N ASN A 129 -17.02 47.31 31.53
CA ASN A 129 -15.61 47.70 31.44
C ASN A 129 -15.27 49.04 30.78
N SER A 130 -15.12 50.04 31.64
CA SER A 130 -14.34 51.26 31.41
C SER A 130 -13.20 51.34 32.44
N GLU A 131 -11.96 51.44 31.96
CA GLU A 131 -10.91 52.32 32.51
C GLU A 131 -9.76 52.46 31.47
N PRO A 132 -9.00 53.58 31.50
CA PRO A 132 -8.69 54.36 30.30
C PRO A 132 -7.20 54.38 29.93
N SER A 133 -6.91 54.83 28.71
CA SER A 133 -5.61 55.41 28.35
C SER A 133 -5.77 56.62 27.44
N SER A 134 -4.95 57.61 27.76
CA SER A 134 -4.78 58.93 27.20
C SER A 134 -4.10 58.93 25.83
N THR A 135 -4.33 59.99 25.06
CA THR A 135 -3.29 60.66 24.26
C THR A 135 -3.77 62.07 23.89
N HIS A 136 -2.85 63.03 24.06
CA HIS A 136 -2.85 64.43 23.57
C HIS A 136 -3.00 64.47 22.02
N SER A 137 -3.28 65.57 21.33
CA SER A 137 -3.09 67.02 21.52
C SER A 137 -4.00 67.77 20.53
N ASP A 138 -4.29 69.06 20.78
CA ASP A 138 -3.90 70.18 19.90
C ASP A 138 -4.69 71.46 20.25
N GLU A 139 -3.98 72.56 20.06
CA GLU A 139 -4.23 73.93 20.48
C GLU A 139 -5.34 74.64 19.67
N ASP A 140 -5.89 75.69 20.30
CA ASP A 140 -6.02 77.06 19.77
C ASP A 140 -7.41 77.72 19.80
N ASN A 141 -7.37 78.95 20.32
CA ASN A 141 -8.23 80.13 20.05
C ASN A 141 -9.73 80.05 20.47
N GLU A 142 -10.41 81.08 20.98
CA GLU A 142 -10.25 82.52 20.77
C GLU A 142 -11.18 83.27 21.77
N SER A 143 -10.76 84.48 22.13
CA SER A 143 -11.58 85.67 22.48
C SER A 143 -12.50 85.70 23.71
N ARG A 144 -12.11 86.58 24.62
CA ARG A 144 -12.96 87.29 25.60
C ARG A 144 -13.97 88.20 24.89
N GLN A 145 -15.21 88.25 25.37
CA GLN A 145 -16.08 89.42 25.22
C GLN A 145 -16.59 89.87 26.59
N ASP A 146 -16.20 91.09 26.89
CA ASP A 146 -16.55 91.90 28.04
C ASP A 146 -17.98 92.45 27.82
N LEU A 147 -18.88 92.27 28.78
CA LEU A 147 -20.15 92.99 28.81
C LEU A 147 -20.30 93.68 30.17
N SER A 148 -20.01 94.98 30.16
CA SER A 148 -20.37 95.92 31.20
C SER A 148 -21.90 96.09 31.28
N LEU A 149 -22.47 96.00 32.48
CA LEU A 149 -23.77 96.62 32.77
C LEU A 149 -23.65 97.49 34.03
N THR A 150 -24.06 98.74 33.85
CA THR A 150 -24.03 99.87 34.77
C THR A 150 -24.99 99.71 35.96
N PRO A 151 -24.74 100.40 37.09
CA PRO A 151 -25.59 100.28 38.28
C PRO A 151 -26.83 101.17 38.17
N ILE A 152 -28.01 100.59 38.40
CA ILE A 152 -29.24 101.33 38.71
C ILE A 152 -29.40 101.34 40.22
N ASN A 153 -29.43 102.54 40.78
CA ASN A 153 -29.65 102.80 42.19
C ASN A 153 -31.14 103.04 42.43
N SER A 154 -31.78 102.26 43.30
CA SER A 154 -32.89 102.76 44.13
C SER A 154 -33.21 101.81 45.29
N ARG A 155 -32.74 102.24 46.47
CA ARG A 155 -33.40 102.28 47.79
C ARG A 155 -34.30 101.13 48.29
N ALA A 156 -33.92 100.76 49.51
CA ALA A 156 -34.71 100.34 50.66
C ALA A 156 -35.12 98.86 50.73
N GLU A 157 -34.38 98.10 51.55
CA GLU A 157 -34.90 97.42 52.73
C GLU A 157 -33.73 96.76 53.52
N ASP A 158 -33.95 96.53 54.82
CA ASP A 158 -33.34 95.43 55.60
C ASP A 158 -32.01 95.58 56.35
N GLY A 159 -32.12 95.91 57.65
CA GLY A 159 -31.22 95.36 58.68
C GLY A 159 -31.22 93.82 58.77
N GLN A 160 -32.18 93.15 58.10
CA GLN A 160 -32.19 91.70 57.87
C GLN A 160 -31.23 91.25 56.76
N MET A 161 -30.93 92.11 55.78
CA MET A 161 -30.06 91.79 54.63
C MET A 161 -28.59 91.74 55.04
N ILE A 162 -28.15 92.54 56.02
CA ILE A 162 -26.76 92.53 56.51
C ILE A 162 -26.46 91.25 57.31
N VAL A 163 -27.39 90.77 58.13
CA VAL A 163 -27.24 89.52 58.91
C VAL A 163 -27.27 88.28 58.01
N LEU A 164 -28.16 88.28 57.00
CA LEU A 164 -28.16 87.28 55.93
C LEU A 164 -26.87 87.32 55.12
N MET A 165 -26.37 88.50 54.75
CA MET A 165 -25.14 88.65 53.99
C MET A 165 -23.92 88.13 54.76
N THR A 166 -23.81 88.36 56.08
CA THR A 166 -22.71 87.83 56.90
C THR A 166 -22.79 86.31 57.07
N SER A 167 -23.98 85.76 57.30
CA SER A 167 -24.19 84.30 57.40
C SER A 167 -23.88 83.59 56.08
N VAL A 168 -24.33 84.16 54.96
CA VAL A 168 -24.04 83.65 53.62
C VAL A 168 -22.55 83.77 53.30
N ASN A 169 -21.86 84.84 53.73
CA ASN A 169 -20.43 84.97 53.52
C ASN A 169 -19.62 83.96 54.35
N GLU A 170 -20.03 83.67 55.58
CA GLU A 170 -19.43 82.61 56.41
C GLU A 170 -19.62 81.23 55.76
N GLU A 171 -20.82 80.92 55.25
CA GLU A 171 -21.10 79.71 54.47
C GLU A 171 -20.24 79.63 53.21
N ILE A 172 -20.08 80.74 52.47
CA ILE A 172 -19.21 80.81 51.29
C ILE A 172 -17.74 80.55 51.66
N THR A 173 -17.27 81.04 52.81
CA THR A 173 -15.89 80.78 53.26
C THR A 173 -15.69 79.33 53.69
N SER A 174 -16.67 78.74 54.38
CA SER A 174 -16.67 77.32 54.76
C SER A 174 -16.66 76.41 53.52
N LEU A 175 -17.55 76.67 52.56
CA LEU A 175 -17.65 75.92 51.30
C LEU A 175 -16.42 76.09 50.40
N LYS A 176 -15.72 77.23 50.49
CA LYS A 176 -14.45 77.44 49.78
C LYS A 176 -13.32 76.60 50.39
N GLU A 177 -13.27 76.51 51.71
CA GLU A 177 -12.28 75.70 52.40
C GLU A 177 -12.54 74.20 52.19
N GLU A 178 -13.81 73.77 52.22
CA GLU A 178 -14.21 72.40 51.91
C GLU A 178 -13.89 72.04 50.45
N ASN A 179 -14.12 72.94 49.49
CA ASN A 179 -13.67 72.77 48.11
C ASN A 179 -12.16 72.67 47.97
N ARG A 180 -11.40 73.37 48.82
CA ARG A 180 -9.94 73.32 48.81
C ARG A 180 -9.44 71.97 49.31
N GLN A 181 -10.04 71.47 50.40
CA GLN A 181 -9.77 70.14 50.96
C GLN A 181 -10.14 69.02 49.97
N LEU A 182 -11.30 69.13 49.31
CA LEU A 182 -11.74 68.21 48.28
C LEU A 182 -10.80 68.20 47.07
N LYS A 183 -10.28 69.36 46.64
CA LYS A 183 -9.29 69.43 45.56
C LYS A 183 -7.99 68.72 45.94
N THR A 184 -7.46 68.98 47.13
CA THR A 184 -6.24 68.28 47.60
C THR A 184 -6.45 66.77 47.74
N ALA A 185 -7.61 66.33 48.23
CA ALA A 185 -7.93 64.91 48.30
C ALA A 185 -8.05 64.28 46.92
N ASN A 186 -8.62 65.00 45.95
CA ASN A 186 -8.74 64.53 44.57
C ASN A 186 -7.37 64.42 43.88
N ASP A 187 -6.45 65.36 44.12
CA ASP A 187 -5.08 65.30 43.59
C ASP A 187 -4.31 64.08 44.13
N ILE A 188 -4.45 63.79 45.43
CA ILE A 188 -3.87 62.57 46.05
C ILE A 188 -4.48 61.30 45.46
N LEU A 189 -5.80 61.29 45.22
CA LEU A 189 -6.50 60.17 44.59
C LEU A 189 -6.07 59.96 43.13
N VAL A 190 -5.78 61.04 42.39
CA VAL A 190 -5.26 60.95 41.02
C VAL A 190 -3.86 60.36 41.02
N GLN A 191 -3.00 60.79 41.94
CA GLN A 191 -1.62 60.31 42.04
C GLN A 191 -1.57 58.82 42.42
N THR A 192 -2.35 58.41 43.43
CA THR A 192 -2.47 56.99 43.81
C THR A 192 -3.08 56.12 42.71
N ASN A 193 -4.06 56.61 41.94
CA ASN A 193 -4.57 55.88 40.77
C ASN A 193 -3.54 55.69 39.66
N GLN A 194 -2.64 56.66 39.46
CA GLN A 194 -1.55 56.52 38.48
C GLN A 194 -0.54 55.45 38.95
N GLU A 195 -0.15 55.46 40.22
CA GLU A 195 0.72 54.44 40.81
C GLU A 195 0.13 53.03 40.69
N LEU A 196 -1.14 52.86 41.07
CA LEU A 196 -1.86 51.59 40.94
C LEU A 196 -2.00 51.12 39.48
N LYS A 197 -2.05 52.05 38.50
CA LYS A 197 -2.04 51.70 37.07
C LYS A 197 -0.69 51.17 36.63
N TYR A 198 0.41 51.80 37.03
CA TYR A 198 1.75 51.31 36.73
C TYR A 198 2.00 49.94 37.36
N GLU A 199 1.59 49.73 38.61
CA GLU A 199 1.72 48.45 39.29
C GLU A 199 0.91 47.35 38.59
N ASN A 200 -0.34 47.64 38.22
CA ASN A 200 -1.17 46.70 37.43
C ASN A 200 -0.54 46.34 36.09
N GLN A 201 0.09 47.30 35.41
CA GLN A 201 0.75 47.05 34.13
C GLN A 201 1.99 46.15 34.30
N SER A 202 2.78 46.38 35.35
CA SER A 202 3.93 45.55 35.71
C SER A 202 3.51 44.12 36.03
N LEU A 203 2.52 43.94 36.91
CA LEU A 203 1.98 42.64 37.30
C LEU A 203 1.38 41.88 36.10
N ARG A 204 0.72 42.58 35.17
CA ARG A 204 0.22 41.96 33.93
C ARG A 204 1.36 41.46 33.03
N SER A 205 2.44 42.21 32.93
CA SER A 205 3.63 41.77 32.17
C SER A 205 4.28 40.55 32.81
N GLU A 206 4.39 40.53 34.14
CA GLU A 206 4.97 39.40 34.87
C GLU A 206 4.10 38.14 34.76
N LEU A 207 2.77 38.29 34.83
CA LEU A 207 1.83 37.20 34.58
C LEU A 207 1.96 36.60 33.18
N GLU A 208 2.21 37.41 32.14
CA GLU A 208 2.43 36.86 30.80
C GLU A 208 3.77 36.15 30.63
N ASN A 209 4.82 36.65 31.31
CA ASN A 209 6.11 35.95 31.35
C ASN A 209 5.99 34.59 32.08
N LEU A 210 5.26 34.55 33.20
CA LEU A 210 4.99 33.31 33.94
C LEU A 210 4.13 32.33 33.12
N LYS A 211 3.08 32.80 32.44
CA LYS A 211 2.25 31.96 31.57
C LYS A 211 3.04 31.36 30.42
N THR A 212 3.90 32.15 29.77
CA THR A 212 4.75 31.66 28.68
C THR A 212 5.75 30.64 29.19
N TYR A 213 6.41 30.89 30.33
CA TYR A 213 7.30 29.93 30.98
C TYR A 213 6.61 28.60 31.30
N ILE A 214 5.46 28.65 32.00
CA ILE A 214 4.68 27.45 32.35
C ILE A 214 4.25 26.71 31.08
N SER A 215 3.81 27.42 30.03
CA SER A 215 3.43 26.81 28.75
C SER A 215 4.60 26.08 28.09
N THR A 216 5.80 26.68 28.09
CA THR A 216 7.00 26.03 27.55
C THR A 216 7.39 24.78 28.33
N GLU A 217 7.36 24.86 29.66
CA GLU A 217 7.74 23.74 30.53
C GLU A 217 6.76 22.57 30.43
N VAL A 218 5.46 22.85 30.36
CA VAL A 218 4.42 21.85 30.12
C VAL A 218 4.59 21.20 28.74
N ASN A 219 4.86 21.98 27.69
CA ASN A 219 5.11 21.44 26.36
C ASN A 219 6.34 20.53 26.33
N ASN A 220 7.41 20.87 27.05
CA ASN A 220 8.61 20.04 27.17
C ASN A 220 8.30 18.68 27.82
N LYS A 221 7.58 18.69 28.95
CA LYS A 221 7.17 17.45 29.64
C LYS A 221 6.23 16.58 28.81
N ILE A 222 5.32 17.20 28.05
CA ILE A 222 4.44 16.49 27.12
C ILE A 222 5.27 15.86 25.99
N HIS A 223 6.24 16.60 25.44
CA HIS A 223 7.14 16.09 24.40
C HIS A 223 7.93 14.88 24.90
N GLU A 224 8.53 14.93 26.09
CA GLU A 224 9.26 13.80 26.67
C GLU A 224 8.37 12.56 26.83
N SER A 225 7.15 12.74 27.34
CA SER A 225 6.21 11.65 27.58
C SER A 225 5.69 11.02 26.29
N LEU A 226 5.34 11.84 25.29
CA LEU A 226 4.77 11.37 24.02
C LEU A 226 5.83 10.88 23.03
N SER A 227 7.10 11.27 23.19
CA SER A 227 8.21 10.89 22.28
C SER A 227 8.39 9.38 22.12
N ARG A 228 7.98 8.60 23.12
CA ARG A 228 8.06 7.12 23.08
C ARG A 228 7.06 6.50 22.11
N ILE A 229 5.94 7.18 21.84
CA ILE A 229 4.81 6.65 21.06
C ILE A 229 4.68 7.38 19.73
N PHE A 230 4.88 8.69 19.74
CA PHE A 230 4.66 9.57 18.61
C PHE A 230 5.97 10.18 18.12
N THR A 231 6.04 10.36 16.80
CA THR A 231 7.14 11.10 16.18
C THR A 231 7.04 12.60 16.51
N PRO A 232 8.15 13.36 16.44
CA PRO A 232 8.13 14.80 16.72
C PRO A 232 7.08 15.57 15.89
N GLY A 233 6.92 15.21 14.61
CA GLY A 233 5.91 15.83 13.74
C GLY A 233 4.47 15.55 14.18
N GLN A 234 4.22 14.37 14.76
CA GLN A 234 2.93 14.02 15.34
C GLN A 234 2.65 14.74 16.65
N ILE A 235 3.65 14.93 17.50
CA ILE A 235 3.49 15.68 18.75
C ILE A 235 3.20 17.15 18.44
N THR A 236 3.93 17.75 17.50
CA THR A 236 3.62 19.11 17.03
C THR A 236 2.20 19.20 16.47
N SER A 237 1.72 18.17 15.77
CA SER A 237 0.32 18.10 15.32
C SER A 237 -0.70 18.12 16.44
N LEU A 238 -0.39 17.51 17.57
CA LEU A 238 -1.28 17.41 18.73
C LEU A 238 -1.29 18.71 19.53
N LEU A 239 -0.14 19.37 19.64
CA LEU A 239 0.04 20.63 20.36
C LEU A 239 -0.49 21.85 19.60
N SER A 240 -0.51 21.81 18.25
CA SER A 240 -1.05 22.90 17.43
C SER A 240 -2.59 22.88 17.39
N GLN A 241 -3.25 23.18 18.52
CA GLN A 241 -4.72 23.24 18.59
C GLN A 241 -5.31 24.47 17.91
N GLN A 242 -4.52 25.53 17.68
CA GLN A 242 -4.98 26.74 16.99
C GLN A 242 -4.64 26.67 15.50
N GLN A 243 -5.61 26.19 14.71
CA GLN A 243 -5.57 26.04 13.24
C GLN A 243 -4.49 25.05 12.75
N PRO A 244 -4.84 24.01 11.96
CA PRO A 244 -3.84 23.10 11.42
C PRO A 244 -3.00 23.84 10.36
N LYS A 245 -1.95 24.54 10.78
CA LYS A 245 -0.84 24.92 9.90
C LYS A 245 -0.42 23.63 9.22
N LYS A 246 -0.37 23.62 7.88
CA LYS A 246 -0.03 22.45 7.08
C LYS A 246 1.22 21.80 7.67
N ILE A 247 1.04 20.63 8.29
CA ILE A 247 2.14 19.95 8.96
C ILE A 247 3.08 19.42 7.90
N LEU A 248 4.34 19.82 8.01
CA LEU A 248 5.41 19.28 7.18
C LEU A 248 5.85 17.94 7.76
N TRP A 249 5.29 16.86 7.22
CA TRP A 249 5.68 15.50 7.57
C TRP A 249 7.11 15.22 7.13
N LYS A 250 7.95 14.76 8.07
CA LYS A 250 9.33 14.34 7.82
C LYS A 250 9.37 12.89 7.31
N ASN A 251 10.56 12.44 6.88
CA ASN A 251 10.76 11.10 6.34
C ASN A 251 10.33 10.00 7.33
N ASP A 252 10.65 10.14 8.61
CA ASP A 252 10.32 9.14 9.64
C ASP A 252 8.81 9.03 9.88
N ASP A 253 8.11 10.18 9.92
CA ASP A 253 6.65 10.23 10.05
C ASP A 253 5.97 9.51 8.87
N ILE A 254 6.47 9.76 7.66
CA ILE A 254 5.96 9.15 6.44
C ILE A 254 6.28 7.66 6.40
N ALA A 255 7.50 7.25 6.76
CA ALA A 255 7.90 5.84 6.79
C ALA A 255 7.06 5.03 7.78
N SER A 256 6.87 5.57 9.00
CA SER A 256 5.98 4.96 10.01
C SER A 256 4.54 4.89 9.52
N ALA A 257 4.01 5.96 8.92
CA ALA A 257 2.66 5.99 8.38
C ALA A 257 2.45 5.03 7.19
N ILE A 258 3.44 4.88 6.30
CA ILE A 258 3.42 3.89 5.22
C ILE A 258 3.41 2.47 5.80
N SER A 259 4.24 2.21 6.82
CA SER A 259 4.32 0.91 7.50
C SER A 259 2.98 0.52 8.13
N LEU A 260 2.34 1.44 8.85
CA LEU A 260 1.01 1.24 9.42
C LEU A 260 -0.04 1.01 8.34
N ARG A 261 0.02 1.77 7.23
CA ARG A 261 -0.89 1.60 6.09
C ARG A 261 -0.69 0.26 5.38
N SER A 262 0.54 -0.25 5.27
CA SER A 262 0.83 -1.55 4.64
C SER A 262 0.30 -2.72 5.45
N ILE A 263 0.24 -2.60 6.78
CA ILE A 263 -0.39 -3.61 7.63
C ILE A 263 -1.91 -3.66 7.36
N SER A 264 -2.58 -2.50 7.40
CA SER A 264 -4.01 -2.43 7.08
C SER A 264 -4.46 -1.03 6.69
N SER A 265 -4.93 -0.91 5.45
CA SER A 265 -5.50 0.35 4.95
C SER A 265 -6.79 0.77 5.66
N LYS A 266 -7.59 -0.21 6.12
CA LYS A 266 -8.81 0.02 6.90
C LYS A 266 -8.48 0.53 8.30
N CYS A 267 -7.53 -0.11 8.98
CA CYS A 267 -7.05 0.31 10.29
C CYS A 267 -6.47 1.73 10.23
N TYR A 268 -5.61 2.01 9.24
CA TYR A 268 -5.05 3.35 9.03
C TYR A 268 -6.12 4.43 8.89
N ARG A 269 -7.17 4.15 8.08
CA ARG A 269 -8.31 5.08 7.91
C ARG A 269 -9.10 5.25 9.19
N TYR A 270 -9.32 4.19 9.95
CA TYR A 270 -10.03 4.24 11.22
C TYR A 270 -9.26 5.08 12.25
N LEU A 271 -7.97 4.80 12.46
CA LEU A 271 -7.12 5.57 13.37
C LEU A 271 -7.12 7.06 13.01
N ARG A 272 -6.97 7.39 11.73
CA ARG A 272 -6.92 8.80 11.29
C ARG A 272 -8.27 9.51 11.34
N ILE A 273 -9.36 8.88 10.88
CA ILE A 273 -10.65 9.56 10.66
C ILE A 273 -11.56 9.43 11.89
N LYS A 274 -11.56 8.29 12.57
CA LYS A 274 -12.45 8.02 13.70
C LYS A 274 -11.77 8.30 15.05
N LEU A 275 -10.50 7.92 15.18
CA LEU A 275 -9.73 8.17 16.42
C LEU A 275 -8.87 9.44 16.34
N HIS A 276 -8.95 10.18 15.24
CA HIS A 276 -8.25 11.45 15.04
C HIS A 276 -6.73 11.40 15.31
N TYR A 277 -6.10 10.25 15.09
CA TYR A 277 -4.64 10.13 15.21
C TYR A 277 -3.94 11.09 14.24
N PRO A 278 -2.82 11.73 14.66
CA PRO A 278 -2.03 12.64 13.83
C PRO A 278 -1.30 11.84 12.75
N LEU A 279 -2.00 11.52 11.66
CA LEU A 279 -1.49 10.72 10.56
C LEU A 279 -1.63 11.47 9.23
N PRO A 280 -0.62 11.36 8.34
CA PRO A 280 -0.70 11.94 7.00
C PRO A 280 -1.97 11.54 6.25
N ALA A 281 -2.44 12.40 5.35
CA ALA A 281 -3.53 12.00 4.48
C ALA A 281 -3.08 10.86 3.52
N PRO A 282 -3.97 9.92 3.13
CA PRO A 282 -3.62 8.90 2.14
C PRO A 282 -3.13 9.48 0.81
N SER A 283 -3.60 10.68 0.41
CA SER A 283 -3.11 11.41 -0.76
C SER A 283 -1.65 11.85 -0.58
N THR A 284 -1.25 12.29 0.61
CA THR A 284 0.14 12.59 0.95
C THR A 284 0.99 11.33 0.83
N LEU A 285 0.57 10.21 1.44
CA LEU A 285 1.32 8.96 1.33
C LEU A 285 1.51 8.50 -0.13
N ARG A 286 0.47 8.62 -0.97
CA ARG A 286 0.59 8.30 -2.41
C ARG A 286 1.59 9.19 -3.12
N LYS A 287 1.60 10.51 -2.84
CA LYS A 287 2.59 11.44 -3.42
C LYS A 287 4.02 11.09 -3.03
N TRP A 288 4.22 10.67 -1.79
CA TRP A 288 5.53 10.24 -1.29
C TRP A 288 5.97 8.92 -1.93
N ILE A 289 5.09 7.92 -1.98
CA ILE A 289 5.38 6.63 -2.63
C ILE A 289 5.65 6.82 -4.13
N ALA A 290 4.95 7.73 -4.81
CA ALA A 290 5.14 8.02 -6.23
C ALA A 290 6.53 8.59 -6.58
N ARG A 291 7.34 8.98 -5.59
CA ARG A 291 8.75 9.37 -5.79
C ARG A 291 9.65 8.16 -6.00
N ILE A 292 9.24 7.00 -5.51
CA ILE A 292 10.00 5.75 -5.64
C ILE A 292 9.54 5.06 -6.90
N GLU A 293 10.45 4.89 -7.84
CA GLU A 293 10.18 4.21 -9.10
C GLU A 293 10.60 2.74 -9.03
N PHE A 294 9.73 1.86 -9.49
CA PHE A 294 10.01 0.44 -9.66
C PHE A 294 9.76 0.10 -11.12
N SER A 295 10.79 0.23 -11.95
CA SER A 295 10.71 -0.14 -13.37
C SER A 295 11.01 -1.64 -13.55
N PRO A 296 10.51 -2.27 -14.63
CA PRO A 296 10.86 -3.64 -14.96
C PRO A 296 12.38 -3.79 -15.15
N GLY A 297 12.89 -4.97 -14.84
CA GLY A 297 14.31 -5.28 -14.76
C GLY A 297 14.81 -5.36 -13.32
N ILE A 298 16.07 -4.95 -13.11
CA ILE A 298 16.76 -5.01 -11.82
C ILE A 298 16.31 -3.85 -10.91
N LEU A 299 15.92 -4.18 -9.69
CA LEU A 299 15.43 -3.23 -8.69
C LEU A 299 16.59 -2.57 -7.94
N HIS A 300 17.21 -1.58 -8.57
CA HIS A 300 18.34 -0.85 -7.99
C HIS A 300 18.05 -0.21 -6.64
N ASN A 301 16.84 0.33 -6.43
CA ASN A 301 16.41 0.87 -5.14
C ASN A 301 16.48 -0.16 -4.01
N VAL A 302 16.13 -1.41 -4.29
CA VAL A 302 16.21 -2.52 -3.32
C VAL A 302 17.68 -2.91 -3.10
N LEU A 303 18.49 -2.98 -4.16
CA LEU A 303 19.91 -3.27 -4.06
C LEU A 303 20.68 -2.22 -3.25
N THR A 304 20.31 -0.94 -3.32
CA THR A 304 20.89 0.10 -2.44
C THR A 304 20.60 -0.15 -0.97
N ILE A 305 19.36 -0.54 -0.64
CA ILE A 305 18.99 -0.94 0.73
C ILE A 305 19.79 -2.15 1.17
N MET A 306 19.94 -3.15 0.28
CA MET A 306 20.76 -4.32 0.53
C MET A 306 22.22 -3.94 0.80
N LYS A 307 22.82 -3.07 -0.02
CA LYS A 307 24.20 -2.58 0.19
C LYS A 307 24.41 -1.92 1.56
N ASN A 308 23.43 -1.15 2.03
CA ASN A 308 23.50 -0.57 3.38
C ASN A 308 23.39 -1.64 4.49
N LYS A 309 22.69 -2.74 4.23
CA LYS A 309 22.62 -3.89 5.14
C LYS A 309 23.91 -4.73 5.13
N SER A 310 24.54 -4.92 3.97
CA SER A 310 25.78 -5.71 3.87
C SER A 310 26.94 -5.05 4.62
N ASN A 311 27.01 -3.71 4.61
CA ASN A 311 28.03 -2.96 5.36
C ASN A 311 27.97 -3.21 6.89
N LYS A 312 26.81 -3.57 7.43
CA LYS A 312 26.61 -3.87 8.86
C LYS A 312 26.62 -5.36 9.19
N ALA A 313 26.71 -6.22 8.18
CA ALA A 313 26.60 -7.66 8.32
C ALA A 313 27.97 -8.33 8.32
N ASP A 314 28.09 -9.43 9.06
CA ASP A 314 29.26 -10.31 8.99
C ASP A 314 29.24 -11.14 7.71
N ASN A 315 30.39 -11.62 7.27
CA ASN A 315 30.51 -12.42 6.04
C ASN A 315 29.60 -13.65 6.03
N PHE A 316 29.39 -14.29 7.18
CA PHE A 316 28.48 -15.43 7.31
C PHE A 316 27.02 -15.09 7.00
N ARG A 317 26.59 -13.84 7.28
CA ARG A 317 25.23 -13.34 7.02
C ARG A 317 25.05 -12.76 5.62
N LYS A 318 26.16 -12.60 4.87
CA LYS A 318 26.16 -12.15 3.46
C LYS A 318 25.89 -13.28 2.48
N ILE A 319 25.85 -14.53 2.93
CA ILE A 319 25.59 -15.70 2.09
C ILE A 319 24.10 -15.76 1.73
N VAL A 320 23.82 -15.77 0.43
CA VAL A 320 22.47 -15.74 -0.12
C VAL A 320 22.25 -16.79 -1.22
N ALA A 321 20.98 -17.15 -1.40
CA ALA A 321 20.49 -17.95 -2.52
C ALA A 321 19.50 -17.13 -3.36
N LEU A 322 19.48 -17.38 -4.67
CA LEU A 322 18.48 -16.81 -5.58
C LEU A 322 17.38 -17.84 -5.82
N SER A 323 16.15 -17.38 -5.86
CA SER A 323 15.00 -18.19 -6.27
C SER A 323 14.17 -17.41 -7.26
N PHE A 324 13.74 -18.04 -8.34
CA PHE A 324 12.95 -17.37 -9.36
C PHE A 324 11.86 -18.26 -9.92
N ASP A 325 10.72 -17.64 -10.18
CA ASP A 325 9.51 -18.30 -10.67
C ASP A 325 8.68 -17.30 -11.50
N GLU A 326 7.80 -17.83 -12.34
CA GLU A 326 6.83 -17.07 -13.12
C GLU A 326 5.47 -17.06 -12.42
N MET A 327 4.82 -15.90 -12.37
CA MET A 327 3.42 -15.80 -11.94
C MET A 327 2.53 -15.30 -13.08
N SER A 328 1.38 -15.94 -13.26
CA SER A 328 0.41 -15.56 -14.28
C SER A 328 -0.39 -14.32 -13.88
N LEU A 329 -0.65 -13.45 -14.85
CA LEU A 329 -1.38 -12.19 -14.70
C LEU A 329 -2.76 -12.27 -15.37
N SER A 330 -3.65 -11.35 -15.00
CA SER A 330 -5.03 -11.26 -15.52
C SER A 330 -5.14 -10.72 -16.95
N LYS A 331 -4.01 -10.49 -17.65
CA LYS A 331 -3.95 -10.00 -19.05
C LYS A 331 -4.72 -8.71 -19.30
N LEU A 332 -4.80 -7.85 -18.30
CA LEU A 332 -5.43 -6.54 -18.42
C LEU A 332 -4.42 -5.52 -18.94
N MET A 333 -4.91 -4.58 -19.75
CA MET A 333 -4.18 -3.36 -20.09
C MET A 333 -4.46 -2.30 -19.03
N ASP A 334 -3.41 -1.61 -18.60
CA ASP A 334 -3.52 -0.45 -17.73
C ASP A 334 -2.78 0.75 -18.34
N PHE A 335 -3.09 1.96 -17.89
CA PHE A 335 -2.44 3.18 -18.37
C PHE A 335 -1.74 3.89 -17.21
N ASP A 336 -0.41 3.90 -17.25
CA ASP A 336 0.38 4.68 -16.30
C ASP A 336 0.29 6.16 -16.68
N THR A 337 -0.50 6.91 -15.90
CA THR A 337 -0.70 8.35 -16.10
C THR A 337 0.57 9.17 -15.84
N LYS A 338 1.51 8.66 -15.02
CA LYS A 338 2.75 9.38 -14.70
C LYS A 338 3.76 9.27 -15.83
N LYS A 339 3.84 8.08 -16.45
CA LYS A 339 4.75 7.79 -17.57
C LYS A 339 4.11 7.96 -18.94
N GLU A 340 2.82 8.27 -18.97
CA GLU A 340 2.00 8.39 -20.18
C GLU A 340 2.12 7.18 -21.12
N MET A 341 2.18 5.98 -20.55
CA MET A 341 2.36 4.74 -21.30
C MET A 341 1.29 3.71 -20.96
N VAL A 342 0.93 2.92 -21.97
CA VAL A 342 0.10 1.72 -21.80
C VAL A 342 0.98 0.58 -21.31
N ILE A 343 0.56 -0.10 -20.25
CA ILE A 343 1.21 -1.29 -19.69
C ILE A 343 0.32 -2.49 -20.00
N GLY A 344 0.94 -3.57 -20.49
CA GLY A 344 0.23 -4.78 -20.86
C GLY A 344 -0.47 -4.70 -22.23
N PRO A 345 -1.23 -5.75 -22.59
CA PRO A 345 -1.56 -6.90 -21.76
C PRO A 345 -0.37 -7.86 -21.64
N HIS A 346 -0.08 -8.31 -20.42
CA HIS A 346 0.98 -9.27 -20.12
C HIS A 346 0.41 -10.60 -19.64
N ASN A 347 1.03 -11.72 -20.02
CA ASN A 347 0.61 -13.06 -19.61
C ASN A 347 1.20 -13.45 -18.27
N ASN A 348 2.52 -13.28 -18.12
CA ASN A 348 3.28 -13.69 -16.94
C ASN A 348 4.21 -12.57 -16.49
N VAL A 349 4.62 -12.61 -15.22
CA VAL A 349 5.74 -11.83 -14.71
C VAL A 349 6.75 -12.78 -14.07
N GLN A 350 7.99 -12.70 -14.53
CA GLN A 350 9.14 -13.37 -13.94
C GLN A 350 9.59 -12.57 -12.74
N VAL A 351 9.79 -13.21 -11.59
CA VAL A 351 10.28 -12.54 -10.37
C VAL A 351 11.49 -13.28 -9.82
N VAL A 352 12.51 -12.56 -9.38
CA VAL A 352 13.66 -13.13 -8.66
C VAL A 352 13.71 -12.59 -7.23
N PHE A 353 13.79 -13.49 -6.28
CA PHE A 353 14.04 -13.22 -4.88
C PHE A 353 15.46 -13.60 -4.49
N VAL A 354 16.11 -12.73 -3.72
CA VAL A 354 17.27 -13.06 -2.91
C VAL A 354 16.77 -13.49 -1.53
N ARG A 355 17.27 -14.61 -1.04
CA ARG A 355 17.01 -15.10 0.31
C ARG A 355 18.34 -15.30 1.03
N ALA A 356 18.46 -14.77 2.24
CA ALA A 356 19.59 -15.12 3.09
C ALA A 356 19.47 -16.54 3.62
N ILE A 357 20.60 -17.23 3.67
CA ILE A 357 20.67 -18.60 4.17
C ILE A 357 20.79 -18.58 5.70
N ASN A 358 21.66 -17.71 6.21
CA ASN A 358 22.00 -17.63 7.63
C ASN A 358 21.31 -16.45 8.35
N ALA A 359 20.24 -15.92 7.77
CA ALA A 359 19.43 -14.86 8.36
C ALA A 359 17.99 -14.92 7.85
N ASN A 360 17.03 -14.48 8.67
CA ASN A 360 15.61 -14.51 8.32
C ASN A 360 15.19 -13.26 7.53
N TRP A 361 15.62 -13.17 6.27
CA TRP A 361 15.11 -12.15 5.35
C TRP A 361 15.14 -12.62 3.90
N LYS A 362 14.25 -12.03 3.10
CA LYS A 362 14.20 -12.15 1.64
C LYS A 362 13.80 -10.83 1.01
N GLN A 363 14.23 -10.57 -0.22
CA GLN A 363 13.90 -9.36 -0.97
C GLN A 363 13.69 -9.70 -2.45
N PRO A 364 12.63 -9.19 -3.10
CA PRO A 364 12.54 -9.23 -4.56
C PRO A 364 13.57 -8.25 -5.14
N ILE A 365 14.34 -8.68 -6.12
CA ILE A 365 15.40 -7.85 -6.73
C ILE A 365 15.25 -7.68 -8.24
N PHE A 366 14.39 -8.47 -8.87
CA PHE A 366 14.13 -8.39 -10.29
C PHE A 366 12.68 -8.74 -10.54
N TYR A 367 12.06 -8.03 -11.47
CA TYR A 367 10.85 -8.49 -12.13
C TYR A 367 10.83 -8.07 -13.59
N ASN A 368 10.30 -8.90 -14.48
CA ASN A 368 9.99 -8.45 -15.84
C ASN A 368 8.77 -9.18 -16.42
N PHE A 369 8.11 -8.56 -17.39
CA PHE A 369 6.90 -9.10 -18.02
C PHE A 369 7.23 -9.96 -19.24
N ASP A 370 6.55 -11.10 -19.35
CA ASP A 370 6.61 -12.02 -20.51
C ASP A 370 8.03 -12.40 -20.97
N GLU A 371 9.00 -12.32 -20.06
CA GLU A 371 10.39 -12.63 -20.33
C GLU A 371 10.82 -13.87 -19.53
N ALA A 372 11.24 -14.91 -20.24
CA ALA A 372 11.84 -16.08 -19.63
C ALA A 372 13.24 -15.77 -19.08
N MET A 373 13.63 -16.46 -18.01
CA MET A 373 14.97 -16.32 -17.44
C MET A 373 16.06 -16.81 -18.41
N LYS A 374 16.85 -15.88 -18.95
CA LYS A 374 18.00 -16.15 -19.82
C LYS A 374 19.31 -16.08 -19.05
N ARG A 375 20.37 -16.71 -19.56
CA ARG A 375 21.71 -16.68 -18.95
C ARG A 375 22.20 -15.27 -18.68
N ASP A 376 22.10 -14.37 -19.65
CA ASP A 376 22.67 -13.03 -19.53
C ASP A 376 21.95 -12.19 -18.46
N VAL A 377 20.61 -12.27 -18.41
CA VAL A 377 19.79 -11.64 -17.37
C VAL A 377 20.14 -12.19 -15.98
N LEU A 378 20.29 -13.51 -15.86
CA LEU A 378 20.69 -14.14 -14.60
C LEU A 378 22.08 -13.66 -14.15
N PHE A 379 23.03 -13.53 -15.08
CA PHE A 379 24.39 -13.09 -14.77
C PHE A 379 24.41 -11.63 -14.34
N ASP A 380 23.62 -10.76 -14.98
CA ASP A 380 23.47 -9.37 -14.56
C ASP A 380 22.86 -9.25 -13.15
N ILE A 381 21.89 -10.09 -12.84
CA ILE A 381 21.29 -10.19 -11.50
C ILE A 381 22.33 -10.62 -10.47
N ILE A 382 23.10 -11.70 -10.73
CA ILE A 382 24.14 -12.19 -9.83
C ILE A 382 25.20 -11.11 -9.59
N ASN A 383 25.70 -10.49 -10.66
CA ASN A 383 26.67 -9.40 -10.59
C ASN A 383 26.15 -8.23 -9.75
N SER A 384 24.87 -7.88 -9.89
CA SER A 384 24.25 -6.80 -9.13
C SER A 384 24.14 -7.11 -7.64
N VAL A 385 23.86 -8.36 -7.27
CA VAL A 385 23.80 -8.81 -5.87
C VAL A 385 25.20 -8.87 -5.23
N GLU A 386 26.18 -9.39 -5.96
CA GLU A 386 27.58 -9.44 -5.51
C GLU A 386 28.18 -8.04 -5.34
N ARG A 387 27.89 -7.10 -6.26
CA ARG A 387 28.24 -5.68 -6.11
C ARG A 387 27.58 -5.00 -4.92
N ALA A 388 26.42 -5.49 -4.48
CA ALA A 388 25.78 -5.03 -3.25
C ALA A 388 26.44 -5.63 -1.98
N GLY A 389 27.40 -6.52 -2.12
CA GLY A 389 28.15 -7.13 -1.02
C GLY A 389 27.53 -8.42 -0.46
N PHE A 390 26.71 -9.13 -1.24
CA PHE A 390 26.16 -10.44 -0.86
C PHE A 390 26.68 -11.54 -1.78
N HIS A 391 27.04 -12.67 -1.20
CA HIS A 391 27.64 -13.79 -1.92
C HIS A 391 26.56 -14.79 -2.33
N VAL A 392 26.33 -14.89 -3.64
CA VAL A 392 25.37 -15.84 -4.21
C VAL A 392 26.05 -17.21 -4.28
N ILE A 393 25.48 -18.19 -3.59
CA ILE A 393 26.02 -19.56 -3.59
C ILE A 393 25.14 -20.57 -4.33
N SER A 394 23.86 -20.26 -4.51
CA SER A 394 22.94 -21.16 -5.18
C SER A 394 21.80 -20.41 -5.87
N ILE A 395 21.24 -21.08 -6.89
CA ILE A 395 20.01 -20.69 -7.55
C ILE A 395 18.99 -21.81 -7.44
N THR A 396 17.71 -21.47 -7.32
CA THR A 396 16.61 -22.43 -7.28
C THR A 396 15.53 -22.02 -8.27
N SER A 397 15.11 -22.96 -9.12
CA SER A 397 14.05 -22.75 -10.09
C SER A 397 13.10 -23.96 -10.12
N ASP A 398 11.93 -23.77 -10.70
CA ASP A 398 11.11 -24.90 -11.14
C ASP A 398 11.76 -25.62 -12.34
N MET A 399 11.12 -26.69 -12.80
CA MET A 399 11.55 -27.44 -13.98
C MET A 399 10.72 -27.13 -15.22
N GLY A 400 10.21 -25.91 -15.38
CA GLY A 400 9.50 -25.48 -16.58
C GLY A 400 10.37 -25.54 -17.85
N PRO A 401 9.78 -25.55 -19.07
CA PRO A 401 10.55 -25.63 -20.32
C PRO A 401 11.62 -24.53 -20.48
N GLY A 402 11.31 -23.30 -20.06
CA GLY A 402 12.24 -22.16 -20.07
C GLY A 402 13.42 -22.38 -19.13
N ASN A 403 13.16 -22.78 -17.88
CA ASN A 403 14.21 -23.05 -16.89
C ASN A 403 15.09 -24.25 -17.28
N ARG A 404 14.52 -25.29 -17.91
CA ARG A 404 15.31 -26.38 -18.50
C ARG A 404 16.15 -25.95 -19.70
N ALA A 405 15.77 -24.89 -20.42
CA ALA A 405 16.60 -24.31 -21.47
C ALA A 405 17.79 -23.56 -20.87
N LEU A 406 17.54 -22.75 -19.84
CA LEU A 406 18.58 -22.10 -19.06
C LEU A 406 19.60 -23.10 -18.47
N TRP A 407 19.14 -24.21 -17.92
CA TRP A 407 20.03 -25.25 -17.39
C TRP A 407 20.96 -25.82 -18.47
N ARG A 408 20.46 -26.01 -19.70
CA ARG A 408 21.27 -26.45 -20.84
C ARG A 408 22.28 -25.38 -21.25
N GLU A 409 21.89 -24.11 -21.26
CA GLU A 409 22.80 -22.98 -21.55
C GLU A 409 23.91 -22.85 -20.50
N LEU A 410 23.63 -23.21 -19.25
CA LEU A 410 24.60 -23.23 -18.14
C LEU A 410 25.42 -24.53 -18.05
N ASN A 411 25.26 -25.46 -19.01
CA ASN A 411 25.90 -26.77 -19.02
C ASN A 411 25.62 -27.62 -17.75
N ILE A 412 24.41 -27.50 -17.21
CA ILE A 412 23.95 -28.30 -16.07
C ILE A 412 23.49 -29.67 -16.55
N SER A 413 24.01 -30.71 -15.92
CA SER A 413 23.77 -32.12 -16.21
C SER A 413 23.76 -32.94 -14.91
N PRO A 414 23.33 -34.21 -14.93
CA PRO A 414 23.37 -35.04 -13.72
C PRO A 414 24.77 -35.16 -13.08
N SER A 415 25.83 -35.04 -13.89
CA SER A 415 27.23 -35.05 -13.42
C SER A 415 27.77 -33.66 -13.07
N ASN A 416 27.15 -32.59 -13.55
CA ASN A 416 27.57 -31.21 -13.30
C ASN A 416 26.40 -30.34 -12.82
N CYS A 417 26.37 -30.03 -11.52
CA CYS A 417 25.28 -29.30 -10.86
C CYS A 417 25.64 -27.85 -10.52
N SER A 418 26.73 -27.31 -11.06
CA SER A 418 27.17 -25.95 -10.81
C SER A 418 27.77 -25.26 -12.04
N PHE A 419 27.87 -23.95 -11.97
CA PHE A 419 28.54 -23.11 -12.95
C PHE A 419 29.41 -22.04 -12.24
N SER A 420 30.41 -21.49 -12.91
CA SER A 420 31.28 -20.45 -12.36
C SER A 420 30.51 -19.14 -12.10
N ASN A 421 30.74 -18.51 -10.96
CA ASN A 421 30.12 -17.23 -10.63
C ASN A 421 30.63 -16.12 -11.57
N PRO A 422 29.75 -15.39 -12.28
CA PRO A 422 30.14 -14.36 -13.24
C PRO A 422 30.86 -13.14 -12.60
N PHE A 423 30.81 -13.01 -11.28
CA PHE A 423 31.55 -11.97 -10.54
C PHE A 423 32.92 -12.45 -10.05
N ASP A 424 33.08 -13.75 -9.82
CA ASP A 424 34.29 -14.37 -9.27
C ASP A 424 34.37 -15.84 -9.71
N ASP A 425 35.14 -16.09 -10.79
CA ASP A 425 35.22 -17.40 -11.44
C ASP A 425 35.68 -18.55 -10.53
N LYS A 426 36.30 -18.23 -9.38
CA LYS A 426 36.75 -19.22 -8.39
C LYS A 426 35.61 -19.80 -7.56
N ARG A 427 34.46 -19.12 -7.50
CA ARG A 427 33.31 -19.56 -6.69
C ARG A 427 32.27 -20.24 -7.58
N PRO A 428 31.91 -21.50 -7.31
CA PRO A 428 30.80 -22.13 -8.00
C PRO A 428 29.46 -21.65 -7.45
N ILE A 429 28.45 -21.58 -8.33
CA ILE A 429 27.04 -21.41 -7.95
C ILE A 429 26.33 -22.73 -8.23
N PHE A 430 25.69 -23.28 -7.19
CA PHE A 430 24.98 -24.56 -7.28
C PHE A 430 23.53 -24.37 -7.75
N VAL A 431 23.07 -25.24 -8.64
CA VAL A 431 21.71 -25.19 -9.20
C VAL A 431 20.83 -26.23 -8.50
N PHE A 432 19.70 -25.77 -7.96
CA PHE A 432 18.70 -26.61 -7.31
C PHE A 432 17.36 -26.58 -8.03
N ALA A 433 16.71 -27.73 -8.08
CA ALA A 433 15.30 -27.83 -8.42
C ALA A 433 14.43 -27.57 -7.18
N ASP A 434 13.23 -27.02 -7.37
CA ASP A 434 12.23 -26.93 -6.31
C ASP A 434 11.76 -28.33 -5.84
N ALA A 435 12.23 -28.78 -4.68
CA ALA A 435 11.90 -30.09 -4.10
C ALA A 435 10.37 -30.30 -3.91
N PRO A 436 9.61 -29.35 -3.35
CA PRO A 436 8.14 -29.39 -3.35
C PRO A 436 7.52 -29.64 -4.73
N HIS A 437 8.04 -29.02 -5.80
CA HIS A 437 7.57 -29.27 -7.16
C HIS A 437 7.88 -30.69 -7.62
N LEU A 438 9.10 -31.18 -7.37
CA LEU A 438 9.50 -32.56 -7.69
C LEU A 438 8.59 -33.59 -7.02
N LEU A 439 8.26 -33.39 -5.74
CA LEU A 439 7.36 -34.28 -5.00
C LEU A 439 5.95 -34.32 -5.61
N LYS A 440 5.43 -33.17 -6.07
CA LYS A 440 4.15 -33.10 -6.78
C LYS A 440 4.19 -33.86 -8.10
N LEU A 441 5.29 -33.75 -8.86
CA LEU A 441 5.46 -34.49 -10.12
C LEU A 441 5.53 -35.99 -9.87
N ALA A 442 6.30 -36.42 -8.89
CA ALA A 442 6.39 -37.82 -8.48
C ALA A 442 5.01 -38.38 -8.11
N ARG A 443 4.22 -37.64 -7.30
CA ARG A 443 2.84 -38.01 -6.96
C ARG A 443 1.99 -38.17 -8.22
N ASN A 444 2.04 -37.21 -9.14
CA ASN A 444 1.24 -37.25 -10.36
C ASN A 444 1.56 -38.49 -11.22
N HIS A 445 2.85 -38.82 -11.37
CA HIS A 445 3.27 -40.02 -12.10
C HIS A 445 2.85 -41.30 -11.40
N PHE A 446 3.06 -41.39 -10.08
CA PHE A 446 2.67 -42.53 -9.26
C PHE A 446 1.16 -42.80 -9.33
N VAL A 447 0.32 -41.77 -9.13
CA VAL A 447 -1.15 -41.89 -9.15
C VAL A 447 -1.71 -42.22 -10.53
N THR A 448 -1.10 -41.69 -11.60
CA THR A 448 -1.65 -41.85 -12.96
C THR A 448 -1.22 -43.17 -13.59
N LYS A 449 0.05 -43.56 -13.41
CA LYS A 449 0.66 -44.68 -14.13
C LYS A 449 1.35 -45.70 -13.22
N GLY A 450 1.81 -45.29 -12.04
CA GLY A 450 2.68 -46.09 -11.20
C GLY A 450 4.14 -46.09 -11.68
N PHE A 451 4.99 -46.75 -10.91
CA PHE A 451 6.42 -46.89 -11.20
C PHE A 451 6.82 -48.35 -11.39
N THR A 452 7.88 -48.56 -12.15
CA THR A 452 8.54 -49.85 -12.36
C THR A 452 10.04 -49.70 -12.16
N PHE A 453 10.67 -50.58 -11.38
CA PHE A 453 12.11 -50.60 -11.13
C PHE A 453 12.52 -52.03 -10.74
N ASP A 454 13.66 -52.55 -11.22
CA ASP A 454 14.16 -53.88 -10.89
C ASP A 454 13.11 -55.01 -11.00
N ASP A 455 12.33 -55.00 -12.09
CA ASP A 455 11.19 -55.90 -12.34
C ASP A 455 10.05 -55.85 -11.30
N LYS A 456 10.11 -54.91 -10.36
CA LYS A 456 9.07 -54.62 -9.38
C LYS A 456 8.12 -53.54 -9.89
N VAL A 457 6.86 -53.64 -9.47
CA VAL A 457 5.81 -52.66 -9.78
C VAL A 457 5.37 -51.98 -8.49
N ALA A 458 5.39 -50.64 -8.48
CA ALA A 458 4.80 -49.82 -7.44
C ALA A 458 3.56 -49.10 -7.99
N SER A 459 2.39 -49.37 -7.41
CA SER A 459 1.11 -48.87 -7.91
C SER A 459 0.24 -48.35 -6.77
N LYS A 460 -0.73 -47.50 -7.12
CA LYS A 460 -1.76 -47.03 -6.19
C LYS A 460 -2.76 -48.11 -5.80
N ASP A 461 -2.82 -49.23 -6.54
CA ASP A 461 -3.83 -50.27 -6.36
C ASP A 461 -3.77 -50.86 -4.95
N CYS A 462 -2.56 -51.16 -4.45
CA CYS A 462 -2.37 -51.61 -3.06
C CYS A 462 -2.80 -50.57 -2.01
N LEU A 463 -2.75 -49.27 -2.33
CA LEU A 463 -3.22 -48.22 -1.43
C LEU A 463 -4.74 -48.14 -1.39
N LEU A 464 -5.42 -48.41 -2.51
CA LEU A 464 -6.88 -48.52 -2.56
C LEU A 464 -7.35 -49.73 -1.78
N GLU A 465 -6.72 -50.89 -1.98
CA GLU A 465 -7.01 -52.09 -1.19
C GLU A 465 -6.81 -51.85 0.31
N MET A 466 -5.70 -51.19 0.70
CA MET A 466 -5.46 -50.84 2.10
C MET A 466 -6.55 -49.92 2.66
N LEU A 467 -7.06 -48.96 1.87
CA LEU A 467 -8.17 -48.10 2.27
C LEU A 467 -9.47 -48.88 2.45
N ASP A 468 -9.79 -49.78 1.52
CA ASP A 468 -11.00 -50.62 1.58
C ASP A 468 -10.99 -51.52 2.81
N GLN A 469 -9.83 -52.11 3.13
CA GLN A 469 -9.67 -52.94 4.33
C GLN A 469 -9.73 -52.10 5.60
N ALA A 470 -9.11 -50.91 5.61
CA ALA A 470 -9.18 -49.99 6.74
C ALA A 470 -10.59 -49.42 6.95
N ALA A 471 -11.42 -49.31 5.90
CA ALA A 471 -12.79 -48.81 6.00
C ALA A 471 -13.73 -49.75 6.79
N LYS A 472 -13.36 -51.03 6.95
CA LYS A 472 -14.12 -52.02 7.72
C LYS A 472 -14.02 -51.83 9.24
N HIS A 473 -13.14 -50.96 9.70
CA HIS A 473 -12.87 -50.71 11.11
C HIS A 473 -12.90 -49.21 11.42
N ASP A 474 -13.43 -48.83 12.59
CA ASP A 474 -13.50 -47.43 13.02
C ASP A 474 -12.12 -46.84 13.33
N LEU A 475 -11.21 -47.66 13.89
CA LEU A 475 -9.83 -47.29 14.17
C LEU A 475 -8.92 -47.65 12.99
N LYS A 476 -8.64 -46.66 12.14
CA LYS A 476 -7.85 -46.83 10.92
C LYS A 476 -6.35 -46.65 11.20
N VAL A 477 -5.55 -47.67 10.89
CA VAL A 477 -4.08 -47.55 10.89
C VAL A 477 -3.62 -46.49 9.87
N PRO A 478 -4.10 -46.47 8.60
CA PRO A 478 -3.80 -45.39 7.66
C PRO A 478 -4.76 -44.18 7.83
N PHE A 479 -4.89 -43.62 9.04
CA PHE A 479 -5.85 -42.54 9.33
C PHE A 479 -5.62 -41.24 8.53
N LYS A 480 -4.41 -41.03 7.99
CA LYS A 480 -4.08 -39.85 7.17
C LYS A 480 -4.38 -40.03 5.69
N LEU A 481 -4.57 -41.28 5.25
CA LEU A 481 -4.83 -41.60 3.85
C LEU A 481 -6.32 -41.49 3.57
N THR A 482 -6.68 -40.79 2.51
CA THR A 482 -8.07 -40.71 2.03
C THR A 482 -8.11 -40.88 0.52
N GLU A 483 -9.25 -41.30 -0.02
CA GLU A 483 -9.46 -41.40 -1.47
C GLU A 483 -9.12 -40.10 -2.20
N SER A 484 -9.38 -38.93 -1.59
CA SER A 484 -9.06 -37.62 -2.15
C SER A 484 -7.57 -37.36 -2.40
N GLN A 485 -6.68 -38.10 -1.74
CA GLN A 485 -5.23 -38.03 -1.93
C GLN A 485 -4.74 -38.97 -3.04
N ILE A 486 -5.51 -40.03 -3.33
CA ILE A 486 -5.23 -40.97 -4.43
C ILE A 486 -5.87 -40.45 -5.72
N PHE A 487 -7.13 -40.04 -5.68
CA PHE A 487 -7.83 -39.36 -6.77
C PHE A 487 -7.64 -37.85 -6.65
N VAL A 488 -6.43 -37.40 -6.99
CA VAL A 488 -6.01 -36.00 -6.82
C VAL A 488 -6.84 -35.06 -7.71
N SER A 489 -7.81 -34.37 -7.12
CA SER A 489 -8.57 -33.28 -7.77
C SER A 489 -7.74 -31.99 -7.87
N ASP A 490 -7.00 -31.65 -6.80
CA ASP A 490 -6.11 -30.49 -6.74
C ASP A 490 -4.62 -30.89 -6.86
N LYS A 491 -4.11 -30.86 -8.09
CA LYS A 491 -2.73 -31.24 -8.42
C LYS A 491 -1.69 -30.21 -7.92
N GLN A 492 -2.08 -29.01 -7.51
CA GLN A 492 -1.13 -27.96 -7.09
C GLN A 492 -0.75 -28.06 -5.61
N ARG A 493 -1.56 -28.71 -4.78
CA ARG A 493 -1.39 -28.75 -3.32
C ARG A 493 -0.29 -29.72 -2.87
N VAL A 494 0.87 -29.18 -2.46
CA VAL A 494 2.03 -29.96 -1.96
C VAL A 494 1.68 -30.83 -0.75
N LYS A 495 0.82 -30.34 0.16
CA LYS A 495 0.40 -31.08 1.37
C LYS A 495 -0.14 -32.48 1.05
N THR A 496 -0.89 -32.62 -0.03
CA THR A 496 -1.46 -33.92 -0.44
C THR A 496 -0.37 -34.88 -0.92
N ALA A 497 0.65 -34.38 -1.63
CA ALA A 497 1.78 -35.18 -2.08
C ALA A 497 2.63 -35.67 -0.90
N ALA A 498 2.95 -34.78 0.05
CA ALA A 498 3.69 -35.14 1.26
C ALA A 498 2.90 -36.10 2.18
N GLN A 499 1.58 -35.97 2.23
CA GLN A 499 0.74 -36.91 2.97
C GLN A 499 0.72 -38.30 2.32
N LEU A 500 0.67 -38.39 0.98
CA LEU A 500 0.73 -39.65 0.25
C LEU A 500 2.06 -40.37 0.50
N PHE A 501 3.18 -39.68 0.22
CA PHE A 501 4.55 -40.14 0.47
C PHE A 501 4.95 -39.92 1.93
N SER A 502 4.16 -40.46 2.87
CA SER A 502 4.46 -40.34 4.29
C SER A 502 4.99 -41.65 4.87
N HIS A 503 5.89 -41.53 5.84
CA HIS A 503 6.39 -42.68 6.61
C HIS A 503 5.25 -43.51 7.21
N ALA A 504 4.19 -42.85 7.72
CA ALA A 504 3.03 -43.52 8.29
C ALA A 504 2.30 -44.41 7.27
N ASN A 505 2.12 -43.94 6.03
CA ASN A 505 1.46 -44.73 4.99
C ASN A 505 2.35 -45.88 4.52
N ALA A 506 3.67 -45.68 4.43
CA ALA A 506 4.61 -46.75 4.10
C ALA A 506 4.54 -47.88 5.14
N LYS A 507 4.60 -47.54 6.44
CA LYS A 507 4.50 -48.53 7.53
C LYS A 507 3.13 -49.16 7.67
N ALA A 508 2.05 -48.41 7.42
CA ALA A 508 0.73 -49.00 7.34
C ALA A 508 0.66 -50.04 6.22
N LEU A 509 1.20 -49.74 5.04
CA LEU A 509 1.21 -50.68 3.91
C LEU A 509 2.04 -51.93 4.21
N GLU A 510 3.22 -51.78 4.82
CA GLU A 510 4.04 -52.91 5.28
C GLU A 510 3.27 -53.80 6.27
N TYR A 511 2.56 -53.19 7.24
CA TYR A 511 1.78 -53.92 8.23
C TYR A 511 0.63 -54.73 7.62
N TYR A 512 -0.12 -54.15 6.68
CA TYR A 512 -1.21 -54.84 6.00
C TYR A 512 -0.69 -55.97 5.10
N GLY A 513 0.42 -55.73 4.40
CA GLY A 513 1.08 -56.72 3.55
C GLY A 513 1.61 -57.92 4.34
N GLN A 514 2.39 -57.68 5.40
CA GLN A 514 2.96 -58.74 6.25
C GLN A 514 1.92 -59.61 6.94
N ARG A 515 0.73 -59.06 7.22
CA ARG A 515 -0.39 -59.79 7.82
C ARG A 515 -1.31 -60.46 6.81
N ASN A 516 -0.96 -60.41 5.52
CA ASN A 516 -1.78 -60.94 4.43
C ASN A 516 -3.22 -60.39 4.45
N LEU A 517 -3.38 -59.12 4.82
CA LEU A 517 -4.68 -58.41 4.82
C LEU A 517 -5.01 -57.80 3.45
N LEU A 518 -4.04 -57.76 2.54
CA LEU A 518 -4.19 -57.38 1.14
C LEU A 518 -4.42 -58.65 0.30
N ASP A 519 -5.00 -58.49 -0.89
CA ASP A 519 -5.27 -59.64 -1.76
C ASP A 519 -3.95 -60.35 -2.12
N LYS A 520 -3.96 -61.69 -2.15
CA LYS A 520 -2.76 -62.52 -2.41
C LYS A 520 -2.11 -62.24 -3.78
N ASN A 521 -2.84 -61.63 -4.70
CA ASN A 521 -2.36 -61.22 -6.02
C ASN A 521 -1.70 -59.83 -6.04
N SER A 522 -1.76 -59.09 -4.93
CA SER A 522 -1.23 -57.73 -4.81
C SER A 522 0.25 -57.77 -4.44
N THR A 523 1.09 -58.32 -5.33
CA THR A 523 2.56 -58.46 -5.13
C THR A 523 3.29 -57.11 -5.12
N SER A 524 2.58 -55.99 -5.33
CA SER A 524 3.13 -54.65 -5.44
C SER A 524 3.18 -53.85 -4.13
N TRP A 525 2.80 -54.42 -2.98
CA TRP A 525 2.81 -53.66 -1.71
C TRP A 525 4.22 -53.39 -1.19
N GLU A 526 5.16 -54.35 -1.25
CA GLU A 526 6.56 -54.13 -0.80
C GLU A 526 7.26 -53.04 -1.62
N PRO A 527 7.25 -53.09 -2.97
CA PRO A 527 7.88 -52.05 -3.77
C PRO A 527 7.20 -50.68 -3.59
N THR A 528 5.89 -50.66 -3.37
CA THR A 528 5.16 -49.42 -3.11
C THR A 528 5.57 -48.82 -1.77
N ALA A 529 5.64 -49.61 -0.70
CA ALA A 529 6.09 -49.14 0.61
C ALA A 529 7.52 -48.60 0.56
N GLU A 530 8.41 -49.29 -0.16
CA GLU A 530 9.80 -48.86 -0.39
C GLU A 530 9.85 -47.48 -1.05
N VAL A 531 9.09 -47.29 -2.14
CA VAL A 531 8.98 -46.00 -2.83
C VAL A 531 8.45 -44.91 -1.88
N LEU A 532 7.35 -45.17 -1.17
CA LEU A 532 6.76 -44.18 -0.26
C LEU A 532 7.76 -43.73 0.81
N LEU A 533 8.51 -44.68 1.39
CA LEU A 533 9.50 -44.39 2.43
C LEU A 533 10.70 -43.60 1.90
N LYS A 534 11.24 -43.99 0.74
CA LYS A 534 12.37 -43.27 0.11
C LYS A 534 12.01 -41.84 -0.25
N PHE A 535 10.82 -41.60 -0.81
CA PHE A 535 10.33 -40.24 -1.06
C PHE A 535 10.10 -39.43 0.22
N ASN A 536 9.57 -40.05 1.28
CA ASN A 536 9.41 -39.39 2.59
C ASN A 536 10.76 -38.90 3.12
N ASN A 537 11.72 -39.82 3.26
CA ASN A 537 12.99 -39.55 3.91
C ASN A 537 13.80 -38.51 3.12
N TRP A 538 13.83 -38.64 1.79
CA TRP A 538 14.45 -37.63 0.92
C TRP A 538 13.80 -36.25 1.08
N PHE A 539 12.46 -36.18 1.08
CA PHE A 539 11.77 -34.90 1.19
C PHE A 539 11.97 -34.24 2.57
N ASP A 540 12.04 -35.04 3.64
CA ASP A 540 12.33 -34.56 4.99
C ASP A 540 13.74 -33.94 5.08
N VAL A 541 14.75 -34.53 4.42
CA VAL A 541 16.12 -33.97 4.34
C VAL A 541 16.12 -32.63 3.58
N PHE A 542 15.42 -32.56 2.45
CA PHE A 542 15.39 -31.35 1.62
C PHE A 542 14.45 -30.25 2.15
N ASN A 543 13.65 -30.53 3.18
CA ASN A 543 12.68 -29.60 3.76
C ASN A 543 12.87 -29.41 5.28
N SER A 544 14.07 -29.70 5.79
CA SER A 544 14.43 -29.44 7.19
C SER A 544 14.35 -27.95 7.53
N SER A 545 13.68 -27.58 8.62
CA SER A 545 13.54 -26.17 9.05
C SER A 545 14.09 -25.90 10.45
N ILE A 546 14.47 -26.94 11.19
CA ILE A 546 14.94 -26.87 12.58
C ILE A 546 16.29 -27.62 12.64
N PRO A 547 17.31 -27.08 13.32
CA PRO A 547 18.60 -27.75 13.42
C PRO A 547 18.49 -29.16 14.04
N HIS A 548 17.80 -29.29 15.18
CA HIS A 548 17.69 -30.55 15.90
C HIS A 548 16.23 -30.93 16.14
N THR A 549 15.91 -32.18 15.82
CA THR A 549 14.64 -32.85 16.04
C THR A 549 14.92 -34.31 16.43
N SER A 550 13.90 -35.00 16.92
CA SER A 550 14.01 -36.45 17.21
C SER A 550 14.18 -37.31 15.95
N GLN A 551 13.83 -36.78 14.77
CA GLN A 551 13.92 -37.46 13.48
C GLN A 551 15.18 -37.00 12.76
N ILE A 552 16.08 -37.94 12.47
CA ILE A 552 17.43 -37.59 11.98
C ILE A 552 17.37 -36.96 10.58
N GLU A 553 16.45 -37.45 9.75
CA GLU A 553 16.14 -36.95 8.42
C GLU A 553 15.60 -35.51 8.42
N LYS A 554 15.03 -35.02 9.52
CA LYS A 554 14.51 -33.64 9.64
C LYS A 554 15.47 -32.66 10.29
N ASN A 555 16.62 -33.14 10.74
CA ASN A 555 17.68 -32.28 11.26
C ASN A 555 18.31 -31.48 10.13
N GLY A 556 18.89 -30.34 10.46
CA GLY A 556 19.66 -29.55 9.51
C GLY A 556 20.72 -30.42 8.81
N TYR A 557 20.78 -30.33 7.48
CA TYR A 557 21.76 -31.09 6.69
C TYR A 557 23.19 -30.74 7.11
N GLY A 558 23.99 -31.76 7.40
CA GLY A 558 25.37 -31.64 7.91
C GLY A 558 25.54 -32.06 9.37
N LEU A 559 24.47 -32.18 10.15
CA LEU A 559 24.54 -32.66 11.55
C LEU A 559 24.70 -34.18 11.65
N ASN A 560 24.06 -34.92 10.75
CA ASN A 560 24.11 -36.38 10.70
C ASN A 560 24.48 -36.83 9.28
N MET A 561 25.64 -36.35 8.81
CA MET A 561 26.03 -36.40 7.41
C MET A 561 26.05 -37.82 6.82
N ILE A 562 26.47 -38.82 7.60
CA ILE A 562 26.52 -40.22 7.13
C ILE A 562 25.13 -40.72 6.74
N GLN A 563 24.15 -40.57 7.64
CA GLN A 563 22.79 -41.05 7.40
C GLN A 563 22.05 -40.19 6.38
N GLN A 564 22.23 -38.87 6.42
CA GLN A 564 21.63 -37.97 5.44
C GLN A 564 22.16 -38.25 4.02
N ASN A 565 23.46 -38.49 3.87
CA ASN A 565 24.06 -38.88 2.59
C ASN A 565 23.57 -40.25 2.13
N GLN A 566 23.39 -41.20 3.06
CA GLN A 566 22.82 -42.50 2.73
C GLN A 566 21.41 -42.37 2.14
N ILE A 567 20.53 -41.57 2.77
CA ILE A 567 19.18 -41.30 2.26
C ILE A 567 19.23 -40.69 0.85
N ILE A 568 20.12 -39.71 0.64
CA ILE A 568 20.29 -39.06 -0.67
C ILE A 568 20.77 -40.08 -1.72
N ASN A 569 21.77 -40.90 -1.39
CA ASN A 569 22.31 -41.92 -2.29
C ASN A 569 21.27 -43.00 -2.63
N GLU A 570 20.50 -43.46 -1.65
CA GLU A 570 19.41 -44.41 -1.87
C GLU A 570 18.35 -43.85 -2.81
N MET A 571 18.03 -42.56 -2.67
CA MET A 571 17.12 -41.86 -3.56
C MET A 571 17.70 -41.72 -4.98
N LEU A 572 18.99 -41.38 -5.12
CA LEU A 572 19.66 -41.30 -6.43
C LEU A 572 19.64 -42.66 -7.13
N CYS A 573 20.05 -43.73 -6.43
CA CYS A 573 20.00 -45.08 -6.96
C CYS A 573 18.58 -45.51 -7.34
N LEU A 574 17.55 -45.08 -6.59
CA LEU A 574 16.16 -45.32 -6.98
C LEU A 574 15.84 -44.58 -8.28
N MET A 575 16.11 -43.28 -8.36
CA MET A 575 15.78 -42.43 -9.49
C MET A 575 16.47 -42.87 -10.80
N GLU A 576 17.67 -43.45 -10.73
CA GLU A 576 18.37 -44.02 -11.88
C GLU A 576 17.68 -45.26 -12.47
N ARG A 577 16.96 -46.01 -11.63
CA ARG A 577 16.28 -47.26 -12.02
C ARG A 577 14.78 -47.07 -12.24
N LEU A 578 14.21 -46.02 -11.65
CA LEU A 578 12.78 -45.76 -11.64
C LEU A 578 12.26 -45.37 -13.03
N GLN A 579 11.28 -46.12 -13.53
CA GLN A 579 10.60 -45.82 -14.78
C GLN A 579 9.11 -45.59 -14.53
N VAL A 580 8.53 -44.60 -15.23
CA VAL A 580 7.08 -44.39 -15.23
C VAL A 580 6.44 -45.42 -16.17
N ARG A 581 5.50 -46.22 -15.64
CA ARG A 581 4.84 -47.31 -16.39
C ARG A 581 4.19 -46.77 -17.67
N GLY A 582 4.39 -47.44 -18.80
CA GLY A 582 3.79 -47.07 -20.09
C GLY A 582 4.34 -45.78 -20.73
N SER A 583 5.47 -45.25 -20.25
CA SER A 583 6.18 -44.14 -20.91
C SER A 583 7.31 -44.67 -21.81
N LYS A 584 7.19 -44.48 -23.13
CA LYS A 584 8.31 -44.72 -24.08
C LYS A 584 9.47 -43.72 -23.91
N ALA A 585 9.22 -42.57 -23.25
CA ALA A 585 10.20 -41.49 -23.12
C ALA A 585 11.33 -41.82 -22.12
N SER A 586 11.08 -42.71 -21.15
CA SER A 586 12.09 -43.11 -20.14
C SER A 586 13.24 -43.91 -20.77
N GLN A 587 13.00 -44.61 -21.88
CA GLN A 587 14.03 -45.33 -22.62
C GLN A 587 15.06 -44.39 -23.28
N GLN A 588 14.69 -43.14 -23.60
CA GLN A 588 15.61 -42.16 -24.20
C GLN A 588 16.48 -41.42 -23.17
N PHE A 589 15.99 -41.24 -21.93
CA PHE A 589 16.74 -40.53 -20.90
C PHE A 589 17.99 -41.30 -20.45
N PHE A 590 17.88 -42.63 -20.29
CA PHE A 590 18.99 -43.50 -19.89
C PHE A 590 19.81 -44.08 -21.05
N SER A 591 19.23 -44.23 -22.26
CA SER A 591 20.02 -44.67 -23.43
C SER A 591 20.98 -43.59 -23.95
N ASN A 592 20.67 -42.30 -23.72
CA ASN A 592 21.60 -41.22 -24.00
C ASN A 592 22.77 -41.16 -23.00
N LEU A 593 22.60 -41.63 -21.76
CA LEU A 593 23.69 -41.77 -20.78
C LEU A 593 24.68 -42.87 -21.20
N LYS A 594 24.21 -44.06 -21.61
CA LYS A 594 25.10 -45.14 -22.11
C LYS A 594 25.84 -44.80 -23.40
N LYS A 595 25.28 -43.94 -24.27
CA LYS A 595 25.95 -43.50 -25.50
C LYS A 595 27.06 -42.48 -25.29
N ILE A 596 27.12 -41.85 -24.12
CA ILE A 596 28.16 -40.86 -23.77
C ILE A 596 29.36 -41.54 -23.09
N GLU A 597 29.18 -42.74 -22.51
CA GLU A 597 30.24 -43.51 -21.84
C GLU A 597 31.02 -44.48 -22.74
N GLU A 598 30.62 -44.66 -24.01
CA GLU A 598 31.49 -45.31 -25.00
C GLU A 598 32.34 -44.25 -25.71
N PRO A 599 33.65 -44.10 -25.37
CA PRO A 599 34.54 -43.39 -26.26
C PRO A 599 34.56 -44.17 -27.57
N LYS A 600 34.11 -43.55 -28.66
CA LYS A 600 34.44 -44.01 -30.01
C LYS A 600 35.96 -44.17 -30.06
N ARG A 601 36.45 -45.40 -29.92
CA ARG A 601 37.81 -45.78 -30.30
C ARG A 601 37.94 -45.40 -31.77
N LYS A 602 38.44 -44.19 -32.03
CA LYS A 602 39.01 -43.85 -33.32
C LYS A 602 40.28 -44.69 -33.41
N GLU A 603 40.20 -45.81 -34.11
CA GLU A 603 41.40 -46.47 -34.60
C GLU A 603 42.25 -45.44 -35.36
N PRO A 604 43.55 -45.34 -35.05
CA PRO A 604 44.42 -44.44 -35.78
C PRO A 604 44.52 -44.92 -37.22
N LYS A 605 44.16 -44.06 -38.17
CA LYS A 605 44.48 -44.25 -39.59
C LYS A 605 46.00 -44.28 -39.73
N ASN A 606 46.57 -45.48 -39.72
CA ASN A 606 47.94 -45.74 -40.14
C ASN A 606 48.13 -45.25 -41.58
N LYS A 607 48.85 -44.13 -41.75
CA LYS A 607 49.47 -43.77 -43.02
C LYS A 607 50.50 -44.85 -43.36
N LYS A 608 50.13 -45.79 -44.23
CA LYS A 608 51.08 -46.67 -44.92
C LYS A 608 51.97 -45.80 -45.82
N LYS A 609 53.12 -45.39 -45.31
CA LYS A 609 54.32 -45.12 -46.12
C LYS A 609 55.19 -46.36 -45.99
N LYS A 610 55.14 -47.25 -46.99
CA LYS A 610 56.16 -48.28 -47.20
C LYS A 610 56.52 -48.25 -48.68
N LYS A 611 57.75 -47.77 -48.91
CA LYS A 611 58.53 -47.85 -50.14
C LYS A 611 58.41 -49.25 -50.77
N ARG A 612 58.21 -49.29 -52.08
CA ARG A 612 58.74 -50.34 -52.94
C ARG A 612 60.00 -49.75 -53.58
N GLU A 613 61.15 -50.16 -53.09
CA GLU A 613 62.41 -50.21 -53.83
C GLU A 613 62.71 -51.70 -53.95
N ASN A 614 62.86 -52.17 -55.18
CA ASN A 614 63.78 -53.23 -55.62
C ASN A 614 63.71 -53.29 -57.16
N ASP A 615 64.75 -52.73 -57.76
CA ASP A 615 65.64 -53.30 -58.77
C ASP A 615 65.02 -53.92 -60.04
N MET A 616 65.31 -53.35 -61.22
CA MET A 616 66.44 -53.75 -62.08
C MET A 616 66.45 -53.00 -63.43
N GLU A 617 67.66 -52.61 -63.85
CA GLU A 617 68.17 -52.63 -65.23
C GLU A 617 67.70 -51.59 -66.28
N SER A 618 68.62 -50.65 -66.52
CA SER A 618 69.26 -50.25 -67.81
C SER A 618 68.44 -50.15 -69.10
N GLU A 619 68.71 -49.02 -69.80
CA GLU A 619 68.71 -48.84 -71.26
C GLU A 619 67.30 -48.90 -71.93
N GLU A 620 66.93 -48.15 -72.95
CA GLU A 620 67.55 -47.16 -73.83
C GLU A 620 66.35 -46.55 -74.61
N ASP A 621 66.50 -45.29 -75.04
CA ASP A 621 66.04 -44.78 -76.33
C ASP A 621 64.57 -44.86 -76.85
N VAL A 622 64.16 -43.67 -77.32
CA VAL A 622 63.53 -43.42 -78.64
C VAL A 622 62.02 -43.65 -78.83
N ILE A 623 61.33 -42.51 -78.97
CA ILE A 623 60.36 -42.11 -80.03
C ILE A 623 59.05 -42.92 -80.23
N SER A 624 58.00 -42.11 -80.46
CA SER A 624 56.72 -42.33 -81.19
C SER A 624 55.45 -42.63 -80.38
N ASP A 625 54.55 -41.65 -80.48
CA ASP A 625 53.14 -41.73 -80.90
C ASP A 625 52.28 -42.91 -80.41
N TRP A 626 51.22 -42.59 -79.66
CA TRP A 626 49.82 -42.51 -80.13
C TRP A 626 48.89 -42.12 -78.96
#